data_AF-A0A1V9X9L6-F1
#
_entry.id   AF-A0A1V9X9L6-F1
#
_cell.length_a   1.000
_cell.length_b   1.000
_cell.length_c   1.000
_cell.angle_alpha   90.00
_cell.angle_beta   90.00
_cell.angle_gamma   90.00
#
_symmetry.space_group_name_H-M   'P 1'
#
loop_
_entity.id
_entity.type
_entity.pdbx_description
1 polymer ?
#
loop_
_entity_poly.entity_id
_entity_poly.type
_entity_poly.pdbx_seq_one_letter_code
_entity_poly.pdbx_strand_id
1 'polypeptide(L)'
;MEIRPSESPIYGGVPIELEFPITLVPERAGHLPHAFYLAFEGSRARHVCQAHLIHRSEEGGLLLLTTAPPHDRIEEVELQAFYRGHLGAAPVLFHTTRFQFVSDPAYQVASTLIRTQLSNTSSLVLERVIQDRLELTTQMHCLRQVDRRLAAAFRAVQKPEKWTIAPLAIINGSATNNKKGASETLLHLASRMGLSELCEYLLSCPGSLLALKTCNSQGNLPQDLAQQNGYDKLAEGLAWYRNSTGFKAENCSLYDRVTSEGRDYNLPPTITTNLAGEDHSDAGAHVA
;
A
#
# COMPACT_ATOMS: atom_id res chain seq x y z
N MET A 1 -16.89 -1.14 -23.73
CA MET A 1 -15.99 -1.76 -22.75
C MET A 1 -15.74 -0.73 -21.69
N GLU A 2 -15.93 -1.11 -20.44
CA GLU A 2 -15.92 -0.16 -19.34
C GLU A 2 -15.04 -0.69 -18.23
N ILE A 3 -14.12 0.17 -17.77
CA ILE A 3 -13.23 -0.12 -16.65
C ILE A 3 -13.72 0.66 -15.43
N ARG A 4 -13.87 -0.02 -14.30
CA ARG A 4 -14.31 0.59 -13.05
C ARG A 4 -13.45 0.09 -11.87
N PRO A 5 -12.81 1.00 -11.11
CA PRO A 5 -12.59 2.42 -11.41
C PRO A 5 -11.58 2.60 -12.55
N SER A 6 -11.56 3.79 -13.17
CA SER A 6 -10.55 4.17 -14.19
C SER A 6 -9.26 4.74 -13.59
N GLU A 7 -9.16 4.77 -12.26
CA GLU A 7 -8.00 5.27 -11.53
C GLU A 7 -7.69 4.41 -10.30
N SER A 8 -6.44 4.43 -9.86
CA SER A 8 -5.99 3.82 -8.60
C SER A 8 -4.99 4.73 -7.90
N PRO A 9 -5.00 4.79 -6.56
CA PRO A 9 -3.88 5.39 -5.83
C PRO A 9 -2.56 4.72 -6.21
N ILE A 10 -1.47 5.47 -6.18
CA ILE A 10 -0.16 4.94 -6.60
C ILE A 10 0.32 3.73 -5.79
N TYR A 11 -0.19 3.51 -4.57
CA TYR A 11 0.13 2.33 -3.77
C TYR A 11 -0.65 1.07 -4.19
N GLY A 12 -1.53 1.16 -5.20
CA GLY A 12 -2.30 0.04 -5.75
C GLY A 12 -3.33 -0.53 -4.78
N GLY A 13 -3.69 -1.80 -4.99
CA GLY A 13 -4.58 -2.55 -4.10
C GLY A 13 -6.08 -2.30 -4.31
N VAL A 14 -6.45 -1.48 -5.30
CA VAL A 14 -7.84 -1.24 -5.67
C VAL A 14 -8.31 -2.32 -6.65
N PRO A 15 -9.45 -3.00 -6.40
CA PRO A 15 -10.02 -3.93 -7.36
C PRO A 15 -10.45 -3.18 -8.62
N ILE A 16 -10.10 -3.74 -9.78
CA ILE A 16 -10.46 -3.21 -11.09
C ILE A 16 -11.37 -4.21 -11.77
N GLU A 17 -12.55 -3.73 -12.12
CA GLU A 17 -13.55 -4.43 -12.91
C GLU A 17 -13.44 -4.00 -14.38
N LEU A 18 -13.50 -4.97 -15.28
CA LEU A 18 -13.46 -4.73 -16.71
C LEU A 18 -14.59 -5.48 -17.40
N GLU A 19 -15.55 -4.72 -17.92
CA GLU A 19 -16.74 -5.25 -18.57
C GLU A 19 -16.64 -5.12 -20.10
N PHE A 20 -16.82 -6.24 -20.81
CA PHE A 20 -16.75 -6.26 -22.27
C PHE A 20 -17.61 -7.37 -22.89
N PRO A 21 -18.05 -7.19 -24.16
CA PRO A 21 -18.86 -8.19 -24.83
C PRO A 21 -18.02 -9.40 -25.28
N ILE A 22 -18.61 -10.59 -25.19
CA ILE A 22 -17.97 -11.85 -25.57
C ILE A 22 -17.49 -11.89 -27.02
N THR A 23 -18.08 -11.08 -27.91
CA THR A 23 -17.69 -10.97 -29.33
C THR A 23 -16.25 -10.51 -29.56
N LEU A 24 -15.61 -9.88 -28.56
CA LEU A 24 -14.19 -9.48 -28.63
C LEU A 24 -13.23 -10.65 -28.40
N VAL A 25 -13.76 -11.82 -28.03
CA VAL A 25 -12.99 -13.01 -27.74
C VAL A 25 -13.52 -14.15 -28.61
N PRO A 26 -12.66 -14.81 -29.40
CA PRO A 26 -13.11 -15.91 -30.25
C PRO A 26 -13.49 -17.11 -29.37
N GLU A 27 -14.79 -17.40 -29.27
CA GLU A 27 -15.28 -18.67 -28.75
C GLU A 27 -14.90 -19.77 -29.76
N ARG A 28 -13.80 -20.50 -29.50
CA ARG A 28 -13.55 -21.77 -30.20
C ARG A 28 -14.34 -22.85 -29.48
N ALA A 29 -15.34 -23.41 -30.16
CA ALA A 29 -16.15 -24.54 -29.68
C ALA A 29 -16.75 -24.35 -28.27
N GLY A 30 -17.25 -23.15 -27.95
CA GLY A 30 -17.90 -22.86 -26.66
C GLY A 30 -16.95 -22.79 -25.45
N HIS A 31 -15.63 -22.77 -25.67
CA HIS A 31 -14.64 -22.63 -24.60
C HIS A 31 -14.12 -21.19 -24.53
N LEU A 32 -14.15 -20.62 -23.34
CA LEU A 32 -13.53 -19.33 -23.04
C LEU A 32 -11.99 -19.46 -23.03
N PRO A 33 -11.26 -18.34 -23.21
CA PRO A 33 -9.81 -18.32 -23.07
C PRO A 33 -9.35 -18.89 -21.74
N HIS A 34 -8.19 -19.54 -21.77
CA HIS A 34 -7.56 -20.12 -20.60
C HIS A 34 -7.14 -19.06 -19.57
N ALA A 35 -6.73 -17.86 -20.00
CA ALA A 35 -6.35 -16.78 -19.11
C ALA A 35 -6.60 -15.40 -19.72
N PHE A 36 -6.81 -14.41 -18.86
CA PHE A 36 -6.87 -12.99 -19.21
C PHE A 36 -5.79 -12.22 -18.46
N TYR A 37 -5.26 -11.19 -19.10
CA TYR A 37 -4.21 -10.34 -18.54
C TYR A 37 -4.51 -8.88 -18.84
N LEU A 38 -4.17 -8.02 -17.89
CA LEU A 38 -4.18 -6.57 -18.03
C LEU A 38 -2.76 -6.05 -17.88
N ALA A 39 -2.26 -5.38 -18.91
CA ALA A 39 -0.94 -4.78 -18.91
C ALA A 39 -1.07 -3.25 -18.79
N PHE A 40 -0.50 -2.69 -17.72
CA PHE A 40 -0.39 -1.25 -17.48
C PHE A 40 0.96 -0.77 -18.00
N GLU A 41 0.95 -0.03 -19.10
CA GLU A 41 2.14 0.52 -19.76
C GLU A 41 2.32 1.99 -19.32
N GLY A 42 3.17 2.20 -18.31
CA GLY A 42 3.58 3.53 -17.87
C GLY A 42 4.91 3.94 -18.51
N SER A 43 5.32 5.18 -18.29
CA SER A 43 6.53 5.70 -18.94
C SER A 43 7.86 5.19 -18.34
N ARG A 44 7.81 4.44 -17.22
CA ARG A 44 8.98 3.79 -16.59
C ARG A 44 8.74 2.36 -16.11
N ALA A 45 7.51 1.90 -16.13
CA ALA A 45 7.17 0.58 -15.60
C ALA A 45 6.04 -0.03 -16.41
N ARG A 46 6.14 -1.34 -16.60
CA ARG A 46 5.11 -2.17 -17.22
C ARG A 46 4.63 -3.20 -16.22
N HIS A 47 3.35 -3.13 -15.85
CA HIS A 47 2.78 -4.09 -14.90
C HIS A 47 1.87 -5.06 -15.64
N VAL A 48 2.11 -6.36 -15.52
CA VAL A 48 1.22 -7.38 -16.10
C VAL A 48 0.47 -8.08 -14.97
N CYS A 49 -0.84 -7.90 -14.96
CA CYS A 49 -1.73 -8.46 -13.96
C CYS A 49 -2.62 -9.55 -14.56
N GLN A 50 -2.69 -10.73 -13.94
CA GLN A 50 -3.72 -11.68 -14.31
C GLN A 50 -5.10 -11.15 -13.91
N ALA A 51 -6.08 -11.33 -14.78
CA ALA A 51 -7.46 -10.99 -14.54
C ALA A 51 -8.32 -12.25 -14.56
N HIS A 52 -9.24 -12.35 -13.60
CA HIS A 52 -10.09 -13.51 -13.43
C HIS A 52 -11.50 -13.19 -13.91
N LEU A 53 -12.09 -14.09 -14.68
CA LEU A 53 -13.49 -13.99 -15.06
C LEU A 53 -14.37 -14.29 -13.85
N ILE A 54 -15.16 -13.31 -13.43
CA ILE A 54 -16.03 -13.43 -12.25
C ILE A 54 -17.52 -13.53 -12.61
N HIS A 55 -17.93 -13.00 -13.76
CA HIS A 55 -19.33 -13.05 -14.19
C HIS A 55 -19.47 -13.09 -15.72
N ARG A 56 -20.50 -13.82 -16.18
CA ARG A 56 -20.99 -13.84 -17.57
C ARG A 56 -22.47 -13.50 -17.55
N SER A 57 -22.83 -12.40 -18.18
CA SER A 57 -24.21 -11.97 -18.36
C SER A 57 -24.91 -12.83 -19.44
N GLU A 58 -26.22 -12.99 -19.30
CA GLU A 58 -27.09 -13.64 -20.29
C GLU A 58 -27.07 -12.92 -21.65
N GLU A 59 -26.82 -11.61 -21.64
CA GLU A 59 -26.68 -10.78 -22.84
C GLU A 59 -25.29 -10.90 -23.51
N GLY A 60 -24.42 -11.77 -22.98
CA GLY A 60 -23.07 -12.01 -23.52
C GLY A 60 -22.01 -11.03 -23.03
N GLY A 61 -22.27 -10.27 -21.95
CA GLY A 61 -21.25 -9.48 -21.25
C GLY A 61 -20.34 -10.35 -20.38
N LEU A 62 -19.04 -10.07 -20.36
CA LEU A 62 -18.05 -10.70 -19.49
C LEU A 62 -17.48 -9.65 -18.53
N LEU A 63 -17.32 -10.04 -17.27
CA LEU A 63 -16.74 -9.21 -16.22
C LEU A 63 -15.46 -9.84 -15.69
N LEU A 64 -14.33 -9.19 -15.93
CA LEU A 64 -13.05 -9.57 -15.33
C LEU A 64 -12.80 -8.75 -14.08
N LEU A 65 -12.12 -9.37 -13.12
CA LEU A 65 -11.62 -8.74 -11.91
C LEU A 65 -10.10 -8.91 -11.83
N THR A 66 -9.40 -7.80 -11.59
CA THR A 66 -8.01 -7.80 -11.18
C THR A 66 -7.79 -6.83 -10.02
N THR A 67 -6.56 -6.70 -9.54
CA THR A 67 -6.17 -5.68 -8.56
C THR A 67 -5.12 -4.77 -9.16
N ALA A 68 -5.32 -3.45 -9.03
CA ALA A 68 -4.36 -2.45 -9.46
C ALA A 68 -2.99 -2.70 -8.80
N PRO A 69 -1.90 -2.80 -9.59
CA PRO A 69 -0.58 -2.95 -9.03
C PRO A 69 -0.12 -1.65 -8.35
N PRO A 70 0.78 -1.73 -7.37
CA PRO A 70 1.53 -0.54 -6.94
C PRO A 70 2.34 0.03 -8.10
N HIS A 71 2.36 1.35 -8.21
CA HIS A 71 3.05 2.09 -9.26
C HIS A 71 4.02 3.11 -8.65
N ASP A 72 5.10 3.39 -9.35
CA ASP A 72 6.22 4.18 -8.85
C ASP A 72 6.04 5.70 -9.06
N ARG A 73 4.95 6.11 -9.74
CA ARG A 73 4.66 7.52 -10.03
C ARG A 73 3.16 7.77 -10.26
N ILE A 74 2.79 9.05 -10.16
CA ILE A 74 1.48 9.58 -10.55
C ILE A 74 1.53 9.87 -12.05
N GLU A 75 0.83 9.09 -12.87
CA GLU A 75 0.74 9.28 -14.32
C GLU A 75 -0.51 8.62 -14.91
N GLU A 76 -0.87 9.02 -16.12
CA GLU A 76 -1.80 8.27 -16.97
C GLU A 76 -1.01 7.21 -17.73
N VAL A 77 -1.46 5.95 -17.65
CA VAL A 77 -0.86 4.80 -18.31
C VAL A 77 -1.80 4.25 -19.39
N GLU A 78 -1.22 3.58 -20.38
CA GLU A 78 -2.00 2.79 -21.33
C GLU A 78 -2.34 1.43 -20.70
N LEU A 79 -3.62 1.07 -20.66
CA LEU A 79 -4.08 -0.22 -20.17
C LEU A 79 -4.50 -1.11 -21.34
N GLN A 80 -3.78 -2.22 -21.51
CA GLN A 80 -3.98 -3.17 -22.58
C GLN A 80 -4.56 -4.48 -22.02
N ALA A 81 -5.64 -4.97 -22.62
CA ALA A 81 -6.28 -6.23 -22.24
C ALA A 81 -5.96 -7.34 -23.24
N PHE A 82 -5.44 -8.44 -22.70
CA PHE A 82 -5.05 -9.63 -23.45
C PHE A 82 -5.82 -10.85 -22.99
N TYR A 83 -6.07 -11.78 -23.91
CA TYR A 83 -6.48 -13.14 -23.57
C TYR A 83 -5.49 -14.15 -24.13
N ARG A 84 -5.40 -15.33 -23.51
CA ARG A 84 -4.63 -16.47 -23.98
C ARG A 84 -5.57 -17.64 -24.26
N GLY A 85 -5.71 -18.01 -25.53
CA GLY A 85 -6.68 -19.02 -25.97
C GLY A 85 -6.39 -20.43 -25.44
N HIS A 86 -5.14 -20.89 -25.52
CA HIS A 86 -4.68 -22.18 -24.99
C HIS A 86 -3.25 -22.08 -24.47
N LEU A 87 -2.82 -23.07 -23.70
CA LEU A 87 -1.46 -23.12 -23.15
C LEU A 87 -0.43 -23.14 -24.30
N GLY A 88 0.60 -22.28 -24.21
CA GLY A 88 1.62 -22.11 -25.26
C GLY A 88 1.25 -21.15 -26.40
N ALA A 89 0.00 -20.68 -26.49
CA ALA A 89 -0.38 -19.65 -27.46
C ALA A 89 0.12 -18.26 -27.05
N ALA A 90 0.50 -17.45 -28.05
CA ALA A 90 0.78 -16.04 -27.82
C ALA A 90 -0.49 -15.31 -27.31
N PRO A 91 -0.38 -14.45 -26.29
CA PRO A 91 -1.49 -13.62 -25.85
C PRO A 91 -1.97 -12.69 -26.98
N VAL A 92 -3.28 -12.54 -27.10
CA VAL A 92 -3.93 -11.69 -28.12
C VAL A 92 -4.50 -10.45 -27.45
N LEU A 93 -4.07 -9.28 -27.93
CA LEU A 93 -4.62 -7.98 -27.53
C LEU A 93 -6.05 -7.85 -28.09
N PHE A 94 -7.02 -7.54 -27.24
CA PHE A 94 -8.40 -7.33 -27.67
C PHE A 94 -8.97 -5.97 -27.27
N HIS A 95 -8.29 -5.22 -26.41
CA HIS A 95 -8.68 -3.86 -26.05
C HIS A 95 -7.52 -3.02 -25.50
N THR A 96 -7.60 -1.72 -25.71
CA THR A 96 -6.71 -0.72 -25.13
C THR A 96 -7.53 0.46 -24.61
N THR A 97 -7.23 0.92 -23.39
CA THR A 97 -7.85 2.09 -22.76
C THR A 97 -6.81 2.86 -21.93
N ARG A 98 -7.23 3.91 -21.23
CA ARG A 98 -6.40 4.69 -20.32
C ARG A 98 -6.74 4.36 -18.87
N PHE A 99 -5.73 4.44 -18.02
CA PHE A 99 -5.87 4.25 -16.58
C PHE A 99 -5.00 5.24 -15.83
N GLN A 100 -5.46 5.78 -14.72
CA GLN A 100 -4.73 6.83 -14.01
C GLN A 100 -4.21 6.36 -12.65
N PHE A 101 -2.91 6.52 -12.41
CA PHE A 101 -2.33 6.43 -11.07
C PHE A 101 -2.33 7.80 -10.41
N VAL A 102 -3.01 7.93 -9.26
CA VAL A 102 -3.30 9.22 -8.63
C VAL A 102 -2.72 9.36 -7.22
N SER A 103 -2.52 10.61 -6.80
CA SER A 103 -2.23 10.98 -5.41
C SER A 103 -3.54 11.17 -4.65
N ASP A 104 -4.04 10.10 -4.05
CA ASP A 104 -5.26 10.14 -3.26
C ASP A 104 -5.03 10.82 -1.89
N PRO A 105 -6.10 11.15 -1.15
CA PRO A 105 -5.99 11.77 0.17
C PRO A 105 -5.12 10.98 1.16
N ALA A 106 -5.18 9.64 1.14
CA ALA A 106 -4.36 8.80 2.03
C ALA A 106 -2.86 8.95 1.72
N TYR A 107 -2.48 8.96 0.45
CA TYR A 107 -1.11 9.22 0.02
C TYR A 107 -0.63 10.63 0.39
N GLN A 108 -1.48 11.65 0.20
CA GLN A 108 -1.16 13.02 0.57
C GLN A 108 -0.94 13.19 2.08
N VAL A 109 -1.80 12.58 2.90
CA VAL A 109 -1.67 12.55 4.36
C VAL A 109 -0.39 11.82 4.76
N ALA A 110 -0.16 10.60 4.26
CA ALA A 110 1.05 9.83 4.55
C ALA A 110 2.33 10.59 4.18
N SER A 111 2.36 11.20 2.98
CA SER A 111 3.50 11.99 2.52
C SER A 111 3.74 13.21 3.40
N THR A 112 2.68 13.86 3.88
CA THR A 112 2.80 15.03 4.76
C THR A 112 3.33 14.63 6.13
N LEU A 113 2.81 13.55 6.71
CA LEU A 113 3.23 13.02 8.02
C LEU A 113 4.69 12.55 8.00
N ILE A 114 5.11 11.85 6.93
CA ILE A 114 6.50 11.40 6.76
C ILE A 114 7.46 12.58 6.64
N ARG A 115 7.11 13.62 5.87
CA ARG A 115 7.97 14.80 5.65
C ARG A 115 8.08 15.69 6.87
N THR A 116 6.99 15.87 7.61
CA THR A 116 6.96 16.79 8.75
C THR A 116 7.47 16.16 10.04
N GLN A 117 7.49 14.81 10.15
CA GLN A 117 7.86 14.08 11.38
C GLN A 117 7.21 14.67 12.65
N LEU A 118 6.02 15.29 12.52
CA LEU A 118 5.32 15.99 13.59
C LEU A 118 6.14 17.13 14.24
N SER A 119 7.21 17.61 13.61
CA SER A 119 8.27 18.39 14.27
C SER A 119 7.81 19.72 14.88
N ASN A 120 6.65 20.24 14.47
CA ASN A 120 6.12 21.53 14.94
C ASN A 120 4.58 21.57 15.09
N THR A 121 3.88 20.45 14.88
CA THR A 121 2.40 20.42 14.80
C THR A 121 1.83 19.56 15.92
N SER A 122 0.93 20.14 16.73
CA SER A 122 0.16 19.38 17.72
C SER A 122 -0.56 18.22 17.02
N SER A 123 -0.49 17.03 17.60
CA SER A 123 -1.15 15.85 17.05
C SER A 123 -2.66 16.00 16.92
N LEU A 124 -3.30 16.86 17.72
CA LEU A 124 -4.71 17.21 17.57
C LEU A 124 -5.01 17.91 16.22
N VAL A 125 -4.06 18.71 15.71
CA VAL A 125 -4.19 19.34 14.38
C VAL A 125 -4.10 18.26 13.30
N LEU A 126 -3.28 17.24 13.51
CA LEU A 126 -3.10 16.18 12.52
C LEU A 126 -4.19 15.13 12.56
N GLU A 127 -4.69 14.79 13.74
CA GLU A 127 -5.92 14.02 13.92
C GLU A 127 -7.06 14.70 13.15
N ARG A 128 -7.23 16.02 13.33
CA ARG A 128 -8.20 16.79 12.57
C ARG A 128 -7.92 16.81 11.06
N VAL A 129 -6.66 16.90 10.63
CA VAL A 129 -6.33 16.80 9.19
C VAL A 129 -6.64 15.43 8.63
N ILE A 130 -6.36 14.34 9.36
CA ILE A 130 -6.70 12.98 8.94
C ILE A 130 -8.21 12.83 8.88
N GLN A 131 -8.92 13.32 9.90
CA GLN A 131 -10.37 13.29 9.98
C GLN A 131 -11.00 14.09 8.84
N ASP A 132 -10.64 15.37 8.70
CA ASP A 132 -11.18 16.25 7.66
C ASP A 132 -10.78 15.78 6.25
N ARG A 133 -9.55 15.27 6.03
CA ARG A 133 -9.10 14.87 4.69
C ARG A 133 -9.52 13.46 4.30
N LEU A 134 -9.67 12.52 5.23
CA LEU A 134 -10.01 11.13 4.92
C LEU A 134 -11.49 10.80 5.18
N GLU A 135 -12.16 11.50 6.10
CA GLU A 135 -13.61 11.32 6.31
C GLU A 135 -14.46 12.19 5.37
N LEU A 136 -14.01 13.40 5.00
CA LEU A 136 -14.80 14.28 4.11
C LEU A 136 -14.63 13.98 2.62
N THR A 137 -13.52 13.38 2.19
CA THR A 137 -13.25 13.14 0.75
C THR A 137 -13.71 11.78 0.26
N THR A 138 -13.91 10.84 1.18
CA THR A 138 -14.30 9.48 0.83
C THR A 138 -15.68 9.21 1.41
N GLN A 139 -16.58 8.64 0.62
CA GLN A 139 -17.77 7.94 1.10
C GLN A 139 -17.39 6.67 1.91
N MET A 140 -16.34 6.75 2.74
CA MET A 140 -15.77 5.67 3.53
C MET A 140 -16.34 5.75 4.94
N HIS A 141 -17.37 4.95 5.20
CA HIS A 141 -18.00 4.88 6.52
C HIS A 141 -17.31 3.91 7.50
N CYS A 142 -16.12 3.37 7.19
CA CYS A 142 -15.40 2.49 8.12
C CYS A 142 -13.91 2.84 8.31
N LEU A 143 -13.54 3.02 9.58
CA LEU A 143 -12.17 3.28 10.05
C LEU A 143 -11.16 2.23 9.56
N ARG A 144 -11.60 0.98 9.41
CA ARG A 144 -10.78 -0.13 8.89
C ARG A 144 -10.26 0.13 7.48
N GLN A 145 -11.07 0.75 6.61
CA GLN A 145 -10.63 1.06 5.25
C GLN A 145 -9.68 2.26 5.23
N VAL A 146 -9.89 3.24 6.11
CA VAL A 146 -8.97 4.36 6.33
C VAL A 146 -7.60 3.83 6.76
N ASP A 147 -7.58 2.96 7.77
CA ASP A 147 -6.38 2.32 8.31
C ASP A 147 -5.60 1.57 7.22
N ARG A 148 -6.27 0.69 6.46
CA ARG A 148 -5.68 -0.03 5.33
C ARG A 148 -5.04 0.88 4.29
N ARG A 149 -5.78 1.89 3.83
CA ARG A 149 -5.29 2.82 2.80
C ARG A 149 -4.12 3.65 3.32
N LEU A 150 -4.20 4.10 4.57
CA LEU A 150 -3.14 4.90 5.16
C LEU A 150 -1.88 4.05 5.39
N ALA A 151 -2.01 2.82 5.89
CA ALA A 151 -0.90 1.89 6.04
C ALA A 151 -0.24 1.55 4.69
N ALA A 152 -1.04 1.28 3.65
CA ALA A 152 -0.55 1.06 2.29
C ALA A 152 0.18 2.29 1.73
N ALA A 153 -0.39 3.49 1.90
CA ALA A 153 0.25 4.74 1.52
C ALA A 153 1.58 4.97 2.25
N PHE A 154 1.63 4.73 3.56
CA PHE A 154 2.85 4.85 4.36
C PHE A 154 3.96 3.87 3.92
N ARG A 155 3.59 2.69 3.42
CA ARG A 155 4.53 1.74 2.80
C ARG A 155 5.09 2.28 1.49
N ALA A 156 4.22 2.81 0.63
CA ALA A 156 4.60 3.29 -0.71
C ALA A 156 5.35 4.63 -0.73
N VAL A 157 5.09 5.54 0.21
CA VAL A 157 5.79 6.83 0.25
C VAL A 157 7.28 6.62 0.48
N GLN A 158 8.08 7.20 -0.41
CA GLN A 158 9.53 7.21 -0.32
C GLN A 158 9.98 8.02 0.91
N LYS A 159 10.76 7.38 1.78
CA LYS A 159 11.22 7.97 3.04
C LYS A 159 12.62 8.56 2.87
N PRO A 160 12.93 9.67 3.55
CA PRO A 160 14.31 10.14 3.65
C PRO A 160 15.25 9.06 4.20
N GLU A 161 16.51 9.06 3.78
CA GLU A 161 17.52 8.03 4.13
C GLU A 161 17.69 7.80 5.64
N LYS A 162 17.51 8.85 6.45
CA LYS A 162 17.61 8.79 7.92
C LYS A 162 16.26 8.94 8.62
N TRP A 163 15.18 8.52 7.95
CA TRP A 163 13.84 8.62 8.51
C TRP A 163 13.62 7.62 9.65
N THR A 164 12.99 8.10 10.71
CA THR A 164 12.68 7.37 11.95
C THR A 164 11.34 7.88 12.46
N ILE A 165 10.57 7.01 13.13
CA ILE A 165 9.28 7.38 13.72
C ILE A 165 9.46 8.29 14.93
N ALA A 166 10.51 8.04 15.71
CA ALA A 166 10.82 8.87 16.87
C ALA A 166 11.50 10.15 16.38
N PRO A 167 10.98 11.35 16.73
CA PRO A 167 11.58 12.61 16.35
C PRO A 167 13.07 12.68 16.72
N LEU A 168 13.89 13.26 15.83
CA LEU A 168 15.33 13.46 16.05
C LEU A 168 15.66 14.20 17.36
N ALA A 169 14.74 15.03 17.86
CA ALA A 169 14.85 15.69 19.16
C ALA A 169 14.96 14.70 20.33
N ILE A 170 14.30 13.55 20.24
CA ILE A 170 14.40 12.45 21.23
C ILE A 170 15.74 11.74 21.08
N ILE A 171 16.20 11.54 19.84
CA ILE A 171 17.41 10.77 19.52
C ILE A 171 18.68 11.53 19.92
N ASN A 172 18.71 12.85 19.74
CA ASN A 172 19.89 13.67 20.02
C ASN A 172 20.05 14.07 21.49
N GLY A 173 19.20 13.57 22.40
CA GLY A 173 19.29 13.88 23.84
C GLY A 173 19.14 15.36 24.19
N SER A 174 18.81 16.22 23.22
CA SER A 174 18.53 17.64 23.41
C SER A 174 17.11 17.81 23.95
N ALA A 175 16.83 17.18 25.09
CA ALA A 175 15.83 17.66 26.01
C ALA A 175 16.35 19.01 26.55
N THR A 176 16.15 20.08 25.78
CA THR A 176 16.26 21.42 26.35
C THR A 176 15.34 21.45 27.57
N ASN A 177 15.86 21.93 28.70
CA ASN A 177 15.28 21.89 30.05
C ASN A 177 13.88 22.53 30.22
N ASN A 178 13.16 22.76 29.14
CA ASN A 178 11.76 23.12 29.17
C ASN A 178 10.93 21.86 29.36
N LYS A 179 10.42 21.68 30.59
CA LYS A 179 9.40 20.69 31.00
C LYS A 179 8.04 20.87 30.27
N LYS A 180 8.05 21.10 28.95
CA LYS A 180 6.90 21.32 28.06
C LYS A 180 7.05 20.67 26.68
N GLY A 181 8.08 19.88 26.41
CA GLY A 181 8.40 19.36 25.08
C GLY A 181 8.37 17.84 24.94
N ALA A 182 7.31 17.16 25.40
CA ALA A 182 7.16 15.75 25.06
C ALA A 182 6.57 15.65 23.63
N SER A 183 7.42 15.24 22.70
CA SER A 183 7.12 15.18 21.28
C SER A 183 6.25 13.97 20.97
N GLU A 184 5.01 14.23 20.59
CA GLU A 184 4.12 13.19 20.15
C GLU A 184 4.67 12.50 18.88
N THR A 185 4.53 11.17 18.80
CA THR A 185 5.05 10.35 17.69
C THR A 185 3.90 9.89 16.79
N LEU A 186 4.21 9.42 15.57
CA LEU A 186 3.19 8.84 14.68
C LEU A 186 2.45 7.66 15.31
N LEU A 187 3.12 6.94 16.22
CA LEU A 187 2.51 5.83 16.95
C LEU A 187 1.45 6.31 17.94
N HIS A 188 1.62 7.48 18.57
CA HIS A 188 0.58 8.08 19.42
C HIS A 188 -0.66 8.46 18.62
N LEU A 189 -0.46 9.10 17.46
CA LEU A 189 -1.55 9.48 16.55
C LEU A 189 -2.33 8.24 16.08
N ALA A 190 -1.62 7.23 15.57
CA ALA A 190 -2.24 5.98 15.11
C ALA A 190 -2.98 5.25 16.25
N SER A 191 -2.42 5.25 17.46
CA SER A 191 -3.04 4.62 18.63
C SER A 191 -4.30 5.34 19.09
N ARG A 192 -4.29 6.68 19.12
CA ARG A 192 -5.48 7.49 19.48
C ARG A 192 -6.62 7.26 18.50
N MET A 193 -6.30 7.09 17.22
CA MET A 193 -7.29 6.87 16.17
C MET A 193 -7.66 5.39 15.97
N GLY A 194 -7.07 4.46 16.72
CA GLY A 194 -7.37 3.02 16.57
C GLY A 194 -6.89 2.40 15.25
N LEU A 195 -5.91 3.01 14.58
CA LEU A 195 -5.37 2.58 13.29
C LEU A 195 -4.38 1.43 13.50
N SER A 196 -4.92 0.21 13.62
CA SER A 196 -4.18 -0.97 14.03
C SER A 196 -3.17 -1.42 12.97
N GLU A 197 -3.54 -1.43 11.70
CA GLU A 197 -2.63 -1.82 10.61
C GLU A 197 -1.52 -0.80 10.41
N LEU A 198 -1.83 0.50 10.56
CA LEU A 198 -0.81 1.54 10.57
C LEU A 198 0.13 1.39 11.77
N CYS A 199 -0.39 1.11 12.96
CA CYS A 199 0.44 0.81 14.14
C CYS A 199 1.39 -0.36 13.90
N GLU A 200 0.91 -1.48 13.34
CA GLU A 200 1.74 -2.64 13.00
C GLU A 200 2.85 -2.27 12.02
N TYR A 201 2.52 -1.51 10.98
CA TYR A 201 3.52 -1.02 10.05
C TYR A 201 4.55 -0.12 10.75
N LEU A 202 4.10 0.84 11.55
CA LEU A 202 4.98 1.74 12.29
C LEU A 202 5.89 0.96 13.26
N LEU A 203 5.41 -0.11 13.88
CA LEU A 203 6.24 -0.96 14.74
C LEU A 203 7.42 -1.61 14.00
N SER A 204 7.29 -1.83 12.69
CA SER A 204 8.36 -2.34 11.83
C SER A 204 9.39 -1.28 11.39
N CYS A 205 9.15 0.00 11.63
CA CYS A 205 10.06 1.05 11.18
C CYS A 205 11.13 1.45 12.22
N PRO A 206 12.24 2.08 11.79
CA PRO A 206 13.26 2.62 12.66
C PRO A 206 12.69 3.56 13.72
N GLY A 207 13.20 3.42 14.95
CA GLY A 207 12.79 4.22 16.10
C GLY A 207 11.47 3.77 16.75
N SER A 208 10.85 2.68 16.30
CA SER A 208 9.59 2.18 16.89
C SER A 208 9.68 1.86 18.38
N LEU A 209 10.77 1.24 18.83
CA LEU A 209 11.02 0.94 20.25
C LEU A 209 11.11 2.20 21.12
N LEU A 210 11.76 3.23 20.60
CA LEU A 210 11.86 4.52 21.26
C LEU A 210 10.49 5.20 21.30
N ALA A 211 9.75 5.17 20.19
CA ALA A 211 8.40 5.70 20.11
C ALA A 211 7.41 5.00 21.07
N LEU A 212 7.55 3.69 21.29
CA LEU A 212 6.76 2.92 22.27
C LEU A 212 7.00 3.32 23.72
N LYS A 213 8.20 3.84 24.04
CA LYS A 213 8.62 4.24 25.38
C LYS A 213 8.54 5.74 25.62
N THR A 214 8.24 6.50 24.57
CA THR A 214 8.10 7.95 24.63
C THR A 214 6.70 8.30 25.09
N CYS A 215 6.59 9.16 26.10
CA CYS A 215 5.32 9.79 26.48
C CYS A 215 5.05 11.03 25.61
N ASN A 216 3.78 11.33 25.36
CA ASN A 216 3.34 12.60 24.79
C ASN A 216 3.36 13.74 25.84
N SER A 217 2.91 14.94 25.43
CA SER A 217 2.78 16.14 26.29
C SER A 217 1.89 15.97 27.53
N GLN A 218 0.99 14.98 27.52
CA GLN A 218 0.10 14.63 28.63
C GLN A 218 0.67 13.49 29.50
N GLY A 219 1.89 13.01 29.22
CA GLY A 219 2.51 11.90 29.93
C GLY A 219 1.99 10.52 29.52
N ASN A 220 1.21 10.42 28.44
CA ASN A 220 0.62 9.18 27.96
C ASN A 220 1.50 8.52 26.91
N LEU A 221 1.62 7.19 27.00
CA LEU A 221 2.26 6.36 25.98
C LEU A 221 1.26 6.02 24.86
N PRO A 222 1.73 5.48 23.72
CA PRO A 222 0.83 5.04 22.65
C PRO A 222 -0.23 4.04 23.11
N GLN A 223 0.16 3.05 23.93
CA GLN A 223 -0.78 2.09 24.53
C GLN A 223 -1.85 2.75 25.42
N ASP A 224 -1.48 3.80 26.16
CA ASP A 224 -2.41 4.46 27.07
C ASP A 224 -3.46 5.24 26.26
N LEU A 225 -3.07 5.85 25.14
CA LEU A 225 -3.99 6.51 24.23
C LEU A 225 -4.94 5.52 23.56
N ALA A 226 -4.46 4.35 23.13
CA ALA A 226 -5.33 3.31 22.59
C ALA A 226 -6.37 2.86 23.64
N GLN A 227 -5.93 2.63 24.88
CA GLN A 227 -6.80 2.22 25.99
C GLN A 227 -7.84 3.29 26.34
N GLN A 228 -7.43 4.56 26.42
CA GLN A 228 -8.33 5.68 26.74
C GLN A 228 -9.44 5.88 25.69
N ASN A 229 -9.17 5.53 24.42
CA ASN A 229 -10.12 5.67 23.32
C ASN A 229 -10.90 4.37 23.03
N GLY A 230 -10.79 3.34 23.89
CA GLY A 230 -11.56 2.10 23.78
C GLY A 230 -11.00 1.07 22.79
N TYR A 231 -9.73 1.20 22.39
CA TYR A 231 -9.05 0.25 21.51
C TYR A 231 -8.23 -0.77 22.30
N ASP A 232 -8.88 -1.54 23.19
CA ASP A 232 -8.24 -2.43 24.16
C ASP A 232 -7.27 -3.43 23.52
N LYS A 233 -7.69 -4.10 22.44
CA LYS A 233 -6.84 -5.07 21.71
C LYS A 233 -5.57 -4.43 21.15
N LEU A 234 -5.67 -3.18 20.67
CA LEU A 234 -4.52 -2.44 20.17
C LEU A 234 -3.59 -2.05 21.33
N ALA A 235 -4.15 -1.61 22.45
CA ALA A 235 -3.39 -1.27 23.66
C ALA A 235 -2.60 -2.48 24.19
N GLU A 236 -3.26 -3.65 24.29
CA GLU A 236 -2.63 -4.92 24.67
C GLU A 236 -1.49 -5.30 23.72
N GLY A 237 -1.72 -5.18 22.40
CA GLY A 237 -0.69 -5.44 21.38
C GLY A 237 0.52 -4.52 21.55
N LEU A 238 0.30 -3.21 21.70
CA LEU A 238 1.38 -2.23 21.90
C LEU A 238 2.16 -2.49 23.19
N ALA A 239 1.46 -2.83 24.27
CA ALA A 239 2.07 -3.19 25.55
C ALA A 239 2.93 -4.47 25.41
N TRP A 240 2.40 -5.48 24.70
CA TRP A 240 3.11 -6.72 24.41
C TRP A 240 4.39 -6.45 23.61
N TYR A 241 4.33 -5.65 22.53
CA TYR A 241 5.51 -5.28 21.76
C TYR A 241 6.54 -4.54 22.62
N ARG A 242 6.11 -3.58 23.43
CA ARG A 242 7.01 -2.83 24.32
C ARG A 242 7.73 -3.73 25.33
N ASN A 243 7.05 -4.72 25.87
CA ASN A 243 7.61 -5.63 26.87
C ASN A 243 8.45 -6.76 26.23
N SER A 244 8.05 -7.25 25.05
CA SER A 244 8.69 -8.36 24.34
C SER A 244 9.96 -7.95 23.58
N THR A 245 10.08 -6.69 23.21
CA THR A 245 11.23 -6.15 22.47
C THR A 245 12.50 -5.98 23.33
N GLY A 246 12.45 -6.35 24.61
CA GLY A 246 13.64 -6.66 25.39
C GLY A 246 14.40 -7.91 24.91
N PHE A 247 13.81 -8.75 24.03
CA PHE A 247 14.36 -10.03 23.59
C PHE A 247 14.73 -10.14 22.10
N LYS A 248 14.34 -9.18 21.25
CA LYS A 248 14.71 -9.18 19.81
C LYS A 248 14.93 -7.76 19.33
N ALA A 249 16.12 -7.24 19.61
CA ALA A 249 16.63 -6.07 18.90
C ALA A 249 17.10 -6.50 17.51
N GLU A 250 16.92 -5.60 16.54
CA GLU A 250 17.57 -5.61 15.22
C GLU A 250 17.00 -6.57 14.17
N ASN A 251 15.83 -6.23 13.63
CA ASN A 251 15.58 -6.49 12.20
C ASN A 251 15.59 -5.15 11.46
N CYS A 252 16.80 -4.60 11.30
CA CYS A 252 17.10 -3.48 10.42
C CYS A 252 17.19 -3.91 8.93
N SER A 253 16.84 -5.14 8.57
CA SER A 253 17.07 -5.67 7.21
C SER A 253 15.92 -5.51 6.22
N LEU A 254 14.80 -4.86 6.61
CA LEU A 254 13.65 -4.65 5.73
C LEU A 254 13.65 -3.27 5.05
N TYR A 255 14.52 -2.35 5.47
CA TYR A 255 14.63 -1.01 4.88
C TYR A 255 15.51 -0.96 3.62
N ASP A 256 16.39 -1.94 3.41
CA ASP A 256 17.40 -1.88 2.34
C ASP A 256 16.92 -2.34 0.95
N ARG A 257 15.70 -2.87 0.82
CA ARG A 257 15.21 -3.42 -0.46
C ARG A 257 14.32 -2.50 -1.28
N VAL A 258 14.03 -1.27 -0.82
CA VAL A 258 13.09 -0.37 -1.52
C VAL A 258 13.68 1.03 -1.81
N THR A 259 14.91 1.33 -1.38
CA THR A 259 15.45 2.71 -1.43
C THR A 259 16.72 2.91 -2.27
N SER A 260 17.20 1.91 -3.01
CA SER A 260 18.43 2.04 -3.79
C SER A 260 18.28 1.63 -5.25
N GLU A 261 17.33 2.23 -5.98
CA GLU A 261 17.54 2.45 -7.42
C GLU A 261 17.41 3.95 -7.71
N GLY A 262 18.59 4.58 -7.67
CA GLY A 262 18.80 5.88 -8.29
C GLY A 262 18.36 5.83 -9.75
N ARG A 263 17.53 6.81 -10.11
CA ARG A 263 16.88 6.93 -11.41
C ARG A 263 17.90 7.06 -12.52
N ASP A 264 17.99 6.05 -13.38
CA ASP A 264 18.57 6.18 -14.71
C ASP A 264 17.43 6.19 -15.74
N TYR A 265 17.28 7.29 -16.45
CA TYR A 265 16.26 7.46 -17.50
C TYR A 265 16.62 6.68 -18.78
N ASN A 266 17.76 6.00 -18.81
CA ASN A 266 18.19 5.15 -19.93
C ASN A 266 17.87 3.66 -19.73
N LEU A 267 17.30 3.27 -18.59
CA LEU A 267 16.91 1.88 -18.34
C LEU A 267 15.53 1.58 -18.96
N PRO A 268 15.35 0.39 -19.56
CA PRO A 268 14.05 -0.04 -20.05
C PRO A 268 13.02 -0.11 -18.91
N PRO A 269 11.71 0.02 -19.21
CA PRO A 269 10.69 0.02 -18.18
C PRO A 269 10.72 -1.26 -17.35
N THR A 270 10.66 -1.11 -16.02
CA THR A 270 10.67 -2.25 -15.09
C THR A 270 9.40 -3.08 -15.27
N ILE A 271 9.54 -4.35 -15.62
CA ILE A 271 8.41 -5.27 -15.73
C ILE A 271 8.14 -5.88 -14.36
N THR A 272 6.92 -5.70 -13.85
CA THR A 272 6.45 -6.40 -12.63
C THR A 272 5.21 -7.22 -12.94
N THR A 273 5.05 -8.35 -12.26
CA THR A 273 3.92 -9.25 -12.49
C THR A 273 3.37 -9.76 -11.16
N ASN A 274 2.05 -9.91 -11.06
CA ASN A 274 1.38 -10.54 -9.92
C ASN A 274 1.03 -12.02 -10.21
N LEU A 275 1.68 -12.61 -11.22
CA LEU A 275 1.46 -14.00 -11.60
C LEU A 275 1.92 -14.88 -10.43
N ALA A 276 0.99 -15.66 -9.87
CA ALA A 276 1.38 -16.74 -8.97
C ALA A 276 2.33 -17.64 -9.76
N GLY A 277 3.54 -17.87 -9.25
CA GLY A 277 4.47 -18.79 -9.87
C GLY A 277 3.79 -20.14 -10.01
N GLU A 278 3.46 -20.53 -11.24
CA GLU A 278 3.24 -21.93 -11.55
C GLU A 278 4.61 -22.59 -11.38
N ASP A 279 4.82 -23.20 -10.22
CA ASP A 279 5.96 -24.09 -9.94
C ASP A 279 5.91 -25.21 -10.99
N HIS A 280 6.58 -24.99 -12.11
CA HIS A 280 6.99 -26.06 -13.00
C HIS A 280 8.14 -26.79 -12.30
N SER A 281 7.76 -27.74 -11.46
CA SER A 281 8.63 -28.83 -11.05
C SER A 281 9.17 -29.49 -12.32
N ASP A 282 10.46 -29.28 -12.55
CA ASP A 282 11.26 -29.86 -13.60
C ASP A 282 11.26 -31.38 -13.43
N ALA A 283 10.38 -32.06 -14.17
CA ALA A 283 10.33 -33.51 -14.21
C ALA A 283 11.53 -34.00 -15.02
N GLY A 284 12.46 -34.63 -14.30
CA GLY A 284 13.77 -35.02 -14.80
C GLY A 284 13.76 -35.90 -16.06
N ALA A 285 14.82 -35.73 -16.84
CA ALA A 285 15.23 -36.68 -17.86
C ALA A 285 16.77 -36.72 -17.92
N HIS A 286 17.37 -37.52 -17.04
CA HIS A 286 18.71 -38.08 -17.25
C HIS A 286 18.82 -39.42 -16.51
N VAL A 287 18.43 -40.52 -17.17
CA VAL A 287 19.14 -41.81 -17.11
C VAL A 287 18.83 -42.59 -18.39
N ALA A 288 19.80 -42.64 -19.30
CA ALA A 288 20.21 -43.81 -20.06
C ALA A 288 21.54 -43.45 -20.76
#